data_AF-A0A6I5N6J0-F1
#
_entry.id   AF-A0A6I5N6J0-F1
#
_cell.length_a   1.000
_cell.length_b   1.000
_cell.length_c   1.000
_cell.angle_alpha   90.00
_cell.angle_beta   90.00
_cell.angle_gamma   90.00
#
_symmetry.space_group_name_H-M   'P 1'
#
loop_
_entity.id
_entity.type
_entity.pdbx_description
1 polymer ?
#
loop_
_entity_poly.entity_id
_entity_poly.type
_entity_poly.pdbx_seq_one_letter_code
_entity_poly.pdbx_strand_id
1 'polypeptide(L)'
;TEVHTLKRLGEHRGIPKLLDSFEDEQEFYLVQEFIDGEPLSQEIKRTGRFSEAQVIDLLREALAILQFVHENRVLHRDIKPDNLMRRRCDGRFVLIDFGAVKEIRTQLVSGEVSNLTVGIGTQGYTPSEQLAGKPRYSSDIFALGMTAIHALTGRLPTDLPEETSSLELHWQTYAEVSPGLAILLKKMVRHYFYQRYQGVDEVLKDLDRLDQLPEEVSLDDFPQTYLPLQTLWQPTWRESLRAAAIATVAVAGLCLGLRQIGAFVPVELLAYDWLLSHRSDPGPDPRLLIVEITEQDLNRLQSDIPSDQVVADAIDILQTHEPATIGLDLHRNIPQGAGRAALSQSLQADNVIGITKVGDGADDAIPPPPELSPYRVGFNDFPIDPDSKIRRSLQTFLSEGEAFYSFGLVVALHYLEQTRGLIAEAHPDDPDIMLVGEAEFAPIDRSFGGYQQIEAEGYQIMLDYRSPRQVAERLTLTEVLSQDFDPALVTDKIVLIGTTAYVSLDKFFTPYSLLSGDSYEMHGVIIHAHIVSQILSAVLDERSLIWAWPDWLEITWTIVCAGAGGLLIWRVRSPLRRWLVGLAGGSAIVATSVLFFSMGAWVPLGPPLSAFVLSGSSLLAYRRYRQRQPAQSGGY
;
A
#
# COMPACT_ATOMS: atom_id res chain seq x y z
N THR A 1 15.41 -27.12 -15.03
CA THR A 1 16.24 -26.59 -13.93
C THR A 1 17.16 -27.63 -13.30
N GLU A 2 16.69 -28.86 -13.10
CA GLU A 2 17.49 -29.95 -12.52
C GLU A 2 18.74 -30.30 -13.32
N VAL A 3 18.65 -30.38 -14.66
CA VAL A 3 19.81 -30.63 -15.54
C VAL A 3 20.95 -29.63 -15.31
N HIS A 4 20.64 -28.35 -15.18
CA HIS A 4 21.66 -27.33 -14.93
C HIS A 4 22.31 -27.52 -13.55
N THR A 5 21.52 -27.96 -12.57
CA THR A 5 21.98 -28.23 -11.21
C THR A 5 22.94 -29.42 -11.19
N LEU A 6 22.57 -30.54 -11.80
CA LEU A 6 23.44 -31.72 -11.88
C LEU A 6 24.70 -31.47 -12.74
N LYS A 7 24.59 -30.73 -13.85
CA LYS A 7 25.76 -30.31 -14.64
C LYS A 7 26.75 -29.48 -13.82
N ARG A 8 26.24 -28.61 -12.94
CA ARG A 8 27.06 -27.76 -12.08
C ARG A 8 27.71 -28.53 -10.93
N LEU A 9 27.01 -29.51 -10.36
CA LEU A 9 27.53 -30.36 -9.29
C LEU A 9 28.61 -31.34 -9.80
N GLY A 10 28.60 -31.68 -11.08
CA GLY A 10 29.63 -32.54 -11.68
C GLY A 10 29.60 -33.96 -11.12
N GLU A 11 30.77 -34.58 -10.98
CA GLU A 11 30.89 -35.95 -10.47
C GLU A 11 31.14 -35.97 -8.96
N HIS A 12 30.22 -36.58 -8.21
CA HIS A 12 30.37 -36.80 -6.77
C HIS A 12 29.76 -38.15 -6.40
N ARG A 13 30.43 -38.94 -5.54
CA ARG A 13 29.97 -40.30 -5.21
C ARG A 13 28.59 -40.35 -4.55
N GLY A 14 28.19 -39.29 -3.85
CA GLY A 14 26.90 -39.18 -3.18
C GLY A 14 25.80 -38.50 -4.00
N ILE A 15 25.99 -38.27 -5.30
CA ILE A 15 25.03 -37.61 -6.19
C ILE A 15 24.98 -38.39 -7.51
N PRO A 16 23.81 -38.68 -8.10
CA PRO A 16 23.72 -39.38 -9.38
C PRO A 16 24.44 -38.63 -10.51
N LYS A 17 25.23 -39.34 -11.30
CA LYS A 17 25.83 -38.75 -12.49
C LYS A 17 24.75 -38.47 -13.55
N LEU A 18 24.73 -37.25 -14.07
CA LEU A 18 23.94 -36.92 -15.26
C LEU A 18 24.56 -37.62 -16.49
N LEU A 19 23.78 -38.46 -17.15
CA LEU A 19 24.21 -39.18 -18.36
C LEU A 19 23.78 -38.43 -19.63
N ASP A 20 22.53 -38.00 -19.69
CA ASP A 20 21.99 -37.25 -20.83
C ASP A 20 20.74 -36.43 -20.44
N SER A 21 20.36 -35.49 -21.30
CA SER A 21 19.09 -34.75 -21.21
C SER A 21 18.62 -34.36 -22.60
N PHE A 22 17.39 -34.72 -22.96
CA PHE A 22 16.81 -34.42 -24.27
C PHE A 22 15.30 -34.19 -24.18
N GLU A 23 14.74 -33.60 -25.22
CA GLU A 23 13.31 -33.36 -25.38
C GLU A 23 12.80 -34.23 -26.54
N ASP A 24 11.68 -34.93 -26.34
CA ASP A 24 11.01 -35.72 -27.37
C ASP A 24 9.49 -35.66 -27.17
N GLU A 25 8.73 -35.53 -28.25
CA GLU A 25 7.24 -35.42 -28.24
C GLU A 25 6.65 -34.45 -27.19
N GLN A 26 7.27 -33.29 -26.97
CA GLN A 26 6.89 -32.27 -25.96
C GLN A 26 7.11 -32.68 -24.49
N GLU A 27 7.74 -33.83 -24.25
CA GLU A 27 8.15 -34.29 -22.93
C GLU A 27 9.65 -34.10 -22.73
N PHE A 28 10.04 -33.73 -21.50
CA PHE A 28 11.44 -33.53 -21.13
C PHE A 28 11.99 -34.78 -20.45
N TYR A 29 13.02 -35.40 -21.04
CA TYR A 29 13.66 -36.60 -20.53
C TYR A 29 14.99 -36.28 -19.86
N LEU A 30 15.16 -36.81 -18.66
CA LEU A 30 16.37 -36.67 -17.85
C LEU A 30 16.97 -38.06 -17.58
N VAL A 31 18.14 -38.35 -18.15
CA VAL A 31 18.81 -39.64 -18.01
C VAL A 31 19.95 -39.50 -16.99
N GLN A 32 19.84 -40.21 -15.87
CA GLN A 32 20.81 -40.19 -14.77
C GLN A 32 21.34 -41.60 -14.47
N GLU A 33 22.42 -41.67 -13.72
CA GLU A 33 22.92 -42.93 -13.14
C GLU A 33 21.82 -43.63 -12.34
N PHE A 34 21.58 -44.90 -12.66
CA PHE A 34 20.66 -45.74 -11.89
C PHE A 34 21.32 -46.15 -10.57
N ILE A 35 20.72 -45.76 -9.46
CA ILE A 35 21.19 -46.11 -8.11
C ILE A 35 20.50 -47.40 -7.67
N ASP A 36 21.19 -48.54 -7.79
CA ASP A 36 20.72 -49.81 -7.22
C ASP A 36 20.82 -49.77 -5.69
N GLY A 37 19.69 -49.46 -5.04
CA GLY A 37 19.62 -49.13 -3.63
C GLY A 37 18.22 -49.22 -3.05
N GLU A 38 18.11 -48.95 -1.75
CA GLU A 38 16.85 -48.82 -1.02
C GLU A 38 16.73 -47.38 -0.47
N PRO A 39 15.60 -46.68 -0.64
CA PRO A 39 15.42 -45.36 -0.03
C PRO A 39 15.33 -45.48 1.50
N LEU A 40 15.85 -44.48 2.20
CA LEU A 40 15.85 -44.43 3.67
C LEU A 40 14.43 -44.54 4.24
N SER A 41 13.40 -44.07 3.52
CA SER A 41 12.00 -44.23 3.93
C SER A 41 11.57 -45.70 4.07
N GLN A 42 12.07 -46.59 3.21
CA GLN A 42 11.81 -48.04 3.30
C GLN A 42 12.65 -48.67 4.40
N GLU A 43 13.91 -48.23 4.56
CA GLU A 43 14.80 -48.70 5.63
C GLU A 43 14.23 -48.39 7.03
N ILE A 44 13.69 -47.18 7.24
CA ILE A 44 13.01 -46.76 8.47
C ILE A 44 11.75 -47.61 8.67
N LYS A 45 10.90 -47.78 7.65
CA LYS A 45 9.67 -48.60 7.76
C LYS A 45 9.98 -50.05 8.13
N ARG A 46 11.05 -50.63 7.61
CA ARG A 46 11.46 -52.02 7.89
C ARG A 46 12.05 -52.17 9.28
N THR A 47 12.87 -51.21 9.72
CA THR A 47 13.62 -51.28 10.99
C THR A 47 12.82 -50.70 12.16
N GLY A 48 11.77 -49.91 11.88
CA GLY A 48 10.94 -49.19 12.84
C GLY A 48 11.60 -47.90 13.32
N ARG A 49 12.75 -48.01 13.99
CA ARG A 49 13.54 -46.88 14.48
C ARG A 49 15.03 -47.20 14.42
N PHE A 50 15.85 -46.17 14.22
CA PHE A 50 17.30 -46.29 14.20
C PHE A 50 17.85 -46.08 15.61
N SER A 51 18.96 -46.75 15.92
CA SER A 51 19.74 -46.44 17.11
C SER A 51 20.44 -45.08 16.97
N GLU A 52 20.82 -44.50 18.09
CA GLU A 52 21.61 -43.26 18.12
C GLU A 52 22.86 -43.34 17.23
N ALA A 53 23.62 -44.44 17.30
CA ALA A 53 24.79 -44.64 16.45
C ALA A 53 24.43 -44.63 14.94
N GLN A 54 23.34 -45.30 14.56
CA GLN A 54 22.88 -45.31 13.17
C GLN A 54 22.42 -43.93 12.69
N VAL A 55 21.83 -43.12 13.55
CA VAL A 55 21.43 -41.74 13.24
C VAL A 55 22.64 -40.82 13.10
N ILE A 56 23.67 -41.00 13.95
CA ILE A 56 24.94 -40.27 13.83
C ILE A 56 25.63 -40.60 12.51
N ASP A 57 25.66 -41.87 12.11
CA ASP A 57 26.23 -42.30 10.82
C ASP A 57 25.45 -41.71 9.63
N LEU A 58 24.11 -41.75 9.70
CA LEU A 58 23.23 -41.11 8.71
C LEU A 58 23.53 -39.61 8.57
N LEU A 59 23.58 -38.89 9.69
CA LEU A 59 23.88 -37.45 9.70
C LEU A 59 25.25 -37.19 9.10
N ARG A 60 26.26 -37.96 9.47
CA ARG A 60 27.65 -37.78 8.98
C ARG A 60 27.75 -37.99 7.47
N GLU A 61 27.14 -39.05 6.94
CA GLU A 61 27.13 -39.31 5.50
C GLU A 61 26.35 -38.24 4.73
N ALA A 62 25.14 -37.89 5.18
CA ALA A 62 24.29 -36.92 4.51
C ALA A 62 24.87 -35.50 4.56
N LEU A 63 25.44 -35.08 5.70
CA LEU A 63 26.11 -33.79 5.84
C LEU A 63 27.33 -33.69 4.91
N ALA A 64 28.11 -34.75 4.73
CA ALA A 64 29.23 -34.74 3.78
C ALA A 64 28.76 -34.50 2.33
N ILE A 65 27.61 -35.06 1.94
CA ILE A 65 27.01 -34.82 0.63
C ILE A 65 26.51 -33.37 0.54
N LEU A 66 25.79 -32.88 1.56
CA LEU A 66 25.28 -31.51 1.58
C LEU A 66 26.37 -30.45 1.60
N GLN A 67 27.50 -30.72 2.27
CA GLN A 67 28.66 -29.84 2.25
C GLN A 67 29.12 -29.60 0.82
N PHE A 68 29.30 -30.66 0.03
CA PHE A 68 29.67 -30.55 -1.38
C PHE A 68 28.63 -29.78 -2.21
N VAL A 69 27.33 -30.03 -1.97
CA VAL A 69 26.24 -29.32 -2.66
C VAL A 69 26.27 -27.82 -2.34
N HIS A 70 26.42 -27.45 -1.06
CA HIS A 70 26.43 -26.07 -0.59
C HIS A 70 27.70 -25.31 -1.00
N GLU A 71 28.86 -25.96 -1.01
CA GLU A 71 30.13 -25.39 -1.52
C GLU A 71 30.04 -25.03 -3.01
N ASN A 72 29.31 -25.82 -3.79
CA ASN A 72 28.99 -25.51 -5.20
C ASN A 72 27.88 -24.45 -5.36
N ARG A 73 27.41 -23.87 -4.24
CA ARG A 73 26.34 -22.89 -4.11
C ARG A 73 24.99 -23.37 -4.64
N VAL A 74 24.70 -24.65 -4.46
CA VAL A 74 23.41 -25.29 -4.78
C VAL A 74 22.64 -25.54 -3.49
N LEU A 75 21.30 -25.54 -3.56
CA LEU A 75 20.40 -25.99 -2.50
C LEU A 75 19.61 -27.19 -3.01
N HIS A 76 19.42 -28.20 -2.18
CA HIS A 76 18.64 -29.39 -2.56
C HIS A 76 17.14 -29.12 -2.50
N ARG A 77 16.66 -28.50 -1.41
CA ARG A 77 15.26 -28.08 -1.18
C ARG A 77 14.23 -29.19 -0.97
N ASP A 78 14.51 -30.45 -1.27
CA ASP A 78 13.57 -31.55 -0.93
C ASP A 78 14.27 -32.71 -0.22
N ILE A 79 15.03 -32.40 0.83
CA ILE A 79 15.69 -33.43 1.64
C ILE A 79 14.64 -34.13 2.50
N LYS A 80 14.50 -35.43 2.30
CA LYS A 80 13.57 -36.30 3.03
C LYS A 80 14.03 -37.75 2.90
N PRO A 81 13.50 -38.69 3.71
CA PRO A 81 13.89 -40.09 3.63
C PRO A 81 13.70 -40.75 2.25
N ASP A 82 12.75 -40.30 1.43
CA ASP A 82 12.56 -40.84 0.08
C ASP A 82 13.69 -40.44 -0.89
N ASN A 83 14.35 -39.32 -0.63
CA ASN A 83 15.38 -38.76 -1.52
C ASN A 83 16.82 -39.10 -1.07
N LEU A 84 16.98 -39.92 -0.03
CA LEU A 84 18.26 -40.48 0.40
C LEU A 84 18.26 -41.99 0.13
N MET A 85 18.96 -42.44 -0.91
CA MET A 85 19.05 -43.86 -1.26
C MET A 85 20.32 -44.49 -0.72
N ARG A 86 20.20 -45.63 -0.04
CA ARG A 86 21.33 -46.46 0.37
C ARG A 86 21.70 -47.42 -0.75
N ARG A 87 22.87 -47.23 -1.36
CA ARG A 87 23.34 -48.04 -2.50
C ARG A 87 23.79 -49.43 -2.02
N ARG A 88 23.38 -50.49 -2.72
CA ARG A 88 23.64 -51.89 -2.29
C ARG A 88 25.11 -52.31 -2.38
N CYS A 89 25.87 -51.77 -3.33
CA CYS A 89 27.23 -52.24 -3.59
C CYS A 89 28.25 -51.79 -2.53
N ASP A 90 28.03 -50.64 -1.89
CA ASP A 90 28.96 -50.06 -0.90
C ASP A 90 28.29 -49.58 0.40
N GLY A 91 26.95 -49.66 0.49
CA GLY A 91 26.18 -49.31 1.68
C GLY A 91 26.05 -47.80 1.94
N ARG A 92 26.55 -46.94 1.04
CA ARG A 92 26.60 -45.48 1.23
C ARG A 92 25.33 -44.78 0.75
N PHE A 93 25.04 -43.62 1.33
CA PHE A 93 23.95 -42.77 0.86
C PHE A 93 24.26 -42.03 -0.45
N VAL A 94 23.21 -41.89 -1.26
CA VAL A 94 23.16 -41.07 -2.46
C VAL A 94 21.94 -40.16 -2.34
N LEU A 95 22.15 -38.85 -2.46
CA LEU A 95 21.10 -37.84 -2.48
C LEU A 95 20.57 -37.71 -3.91
N ILE A 96 19.28 -37.98 -4.10
CA ILE A 96 18.61 -38.00 -5.40
C ILE A 96 17.54 -36.91 -5.48
N ASP A 97 17.03 -36.66 -6.70
CA ASP A 97 15.91 -35.74 -6.98
C ASP A 97 16.22 -34.26 -6.65
N PHE A 98 17.00 -33.62 -7.52
CA PHE A 98 17.30 -32.18 -7.46
C PHE A 98 16.21 -31.34 -8.17
N GLY A 99 15.02 -31.92 -8.39
CA GLY A 99 13.93 -31.38 -9.19
C GLY A 99 13.10 -30.27 -8.52
N ALA A 100 13.35 -29.96 -7.25
CA ALA A 100 12.56 -29.02 -6.43
C ALA A 100 12.70 -27.52 -6.80
N VAL A 101 13.16 -27.20 -8.01
CA VAL A 101 13.09 -25.84 -8.58
C VAL A 101 11.95 -25.76 -9.58
N LYS A 102 10.72 -25.93 -9.09
CA LYS A 102 9.54 -25.44 -9.81
C LYS A 102 9.39 -23.95 -9.51
N GLU A 103 9.64 -23.12 -10.53
CA GLU A 103 9.30 -21.71 -10.52
C GLU A 103 7.83 -21.54 -10.11
N ILE A 104 7.58 -20.65 -9.15
CA ILE A 104 6.24 -20.12 -8.88
C ILE A 104 5.89 -19.25 -10.09
N ARG A 105 5.41 -19.85 -11.18
CA ARG A 105 4.64 -19.13 -12.18
C ARG A 105 3.27 -18.85 -11.59
N THR A 106 3.11 -17.61 -11.17
CA THR A 106 1.88 -16.82 -11.12
C THR A 106 0.66 -17.53 -11.73
N GLN A 107 -0.19 -18.07 -10.85
CA GLN A 107 -1.63 -18.20 -11.09
C GLN A 107 -2.33 -17.32 -10.05
N LEU A 108 -2.24 -16.01 -10.28
CA LEU A 108 -3.22 -15.03 -9.82
C LEU A 108 -4.14 -14.75 -11.01
N VAL A 109 -4.96 -15.72 -11.39
CA VAL A 109 -6.12 -15.48 -12.25
C VAL A 109 -7.25 -16.38 -11.77
N SER A 110 -8.42 -15.77 -11.60
CA SER A 110 -9.73 -16.29 -11.18
C SER A 110 -10.02 -16.25 -9.68
N GLY A 111 -10.91 -15.31 -9.35
CA GLY A 111 -11.51 -15.15 -8.04
C GLY A 111 -12.43 -16.32 -7.74
N GLU A 112 -12.08 -17.06 -6.71
CA GLU A 112 -12.99 -17.79 -5.83
C GLU A 112 -12.19 -18.15 -4.58
N VAL A 113 -12.70 -17.74 -3.41
CA VAL A 113 -12.13 -18.12 -2.12
C VAL A 113 -12.48 -19.59 -1.89
N SER A 114 -11.63 -20.48 -2.38
CA SER A 114 -11.61 -21.89 -2.04
C SER A 114 -10.29 -22.20 -1.34
N ASN A 115 -10.38 -22.56 -0.06
CA ASN A 115 -9.38 -23.20 0.80
C ASN A 115 -7.94 -23.22 0.26
N LEU A 116 -7.11 -22.33 0.82
CA LEU A 116 -5.64 -22.43 0.94
C LEU A 116 -5.04 -23.70 0.30
N THR A 117 -4.77 -23.66 -1.00
CA THR A 117 -3.91 -24.65 -1.66
C THR A 117 -2.49 -24.33 -1.21
N VAL A 118 -2.15 -24.79 -0.01
CA VAL A 118 -0.82 -24.77 0.60
C VAL A 118 0.16 -25.34 -0.44
N GLY A 119 1.13 -24.50 -0.83
CA GLY A 119 2.14 -24.84 -1.81
C GLY A 119 2.75 -26.22 -1.55
N ILE A 120 2.89 -26.98 -2.62
CA ILE A 120 3.39 -28.36 -2.65
C ILE A 120 4.81 -28.38 -2.06
N GLY A 121 4.92 -28.75 -0.80
CA GLY A 121 6.15 -29.13 -0.10
C GLY A 121 5.86 -30.37 0.74
N THR A 122 6.84 -31.26 0.90
CA THR A 122 6.65 -32.50 1.68
C THR A 122 6.31 -32.12 3.14
N GLN A 123 5.09 -32.47 3.59
CA GLN A 123 4.54 -32.05 4.88
C GLN A 123 5.49 -32.43 6.03
N GLY A 124 5.88 -31.44 6.83
CA GLY A 124 6.71 -31.60 8.03
C GLY A 124 8.23 -31.63 7.85
N TYR A 125 8.76 -31.78 6.63
CA TYR A 125 10.22 -31.63 6.35
C TYR A 125 10.59 -30.25 5.82
N THR A 126 9.61 -29.53 5.27
CA THR A 126 9.81 -28.24 4.61
C THR A 126 9.71 -27.10 5.63
N PRO A 127 10.77 -26.29 5.84
CA PRO A 127 10.72 -25.18 6.78
C PRO A 127 9.94 -23.97 6.24
N SER A 128 9.46 -23.11 7.13
CA SER A 128 8.56 -21.99 6.79
C SER A 128 9.18 -20.96 5.84
N GLU A 129 10.48 -20.68 5.93
CA GLU A 129 11.15 -19.76 5.00
C GLU A 129 11.22 -20.31 3.57
N GLN A 130 11.25 -21.64 3.42
CA GLN A 130 11.24 -22.29 2.12
C GLN A 130 9.83 -22.30 1.52
N LEU A 131 8.80 -22.53 2.34
CA LEU A 131 7.40 -22.35 1.93
C LEU A 131 7.10 -20.90 1.51
N ALA A 132 7.78 -19.93 2.13
CA ALA A 132 7.71 -18.51 1.77
C ALA A 132 8.56 -18.13 0.53
N GLY A 133 9.13 -19.11 -0.19
CA GLY A 133 9.91 -18.88 -1.41
C GLY A 133 11.33 -18.33 -1.19
N LYS A 134 11.85 -18.37 0.04
CA LYS A 134 13.18 -17.85 0.40
C LYS A 134 14.07 -18.95 1.02
N PRO A 135 14.38 -20.05 0.29
CA PRO A 135 15.21 -21.14 0.79
C PRO A 135 16.65 -20.68 1.08
N ARG A 136 17.26 -21.28 2.11
CA ARG A 136 18.64 -21.00 2.58
C ARG A 136 19.39 -22.31 2.81
N TYR A 137 20.71 -22.26 3.02
CA TYR A 137 21.50 -23.46 3.40
C TYR A 137 20.99 -24.08 4.71
N SER A 138 20.56 -23.25 5.66
CA SER A 138 19.91 -23.67 6.90
C SER A 138 18.55 -24.36 6.69
N SER A 139 17.92 -24.23 5.52
CA SER A 139 16.67 -24.92 5.17
C SER A 139 16.92 -26.40 4.87
N ASP A 140 18.00 -26.72 4.14
CA ASP A 140 18.44 -28.09 3.90
C ASP A 140 18.88 -28.77 5.22
N ILE A 141 19.56 -28.03 6.10
CA ILE A 141 19.96 -28.52 7.42
C ILE A 141 18.75 -28.87 8.29
N PHE A 142 17.70 -28.03 8.27
CA PHE A 142 16.44 -28.32 8.96
C PHE A 142 15.80 -29.61 8.45
N ALA A 143 15.69 -29.75 7.13
CA ALA A 143 15.07 -30.91 6.50
C ALA A 143 15.84 -32.21 6.82
N LEU A 144 17.17 -32.16 6.86
CA LEU A 144 18.01 -33.27 7.32
C LEU A 144 17.79 -33.57 8.82
N GLY A 145 17.69 -32.54 9.66
CA GLY A 145 17.39 -32.70 11.09
C GLY A 145 16.03 -33.38 11.32
N MET A 146 14.99 -33.00 10.57
CA MET A 146 13.68 -33.65 10.60
C MET A 146 13.73 -35.10 10.09
N THR A 147 14.55 -35.38 9.08
CA THR A 147 14.81 -36.74 8.58
C THR A 147 15.47 -37.60 9.66
N ALA A 148 16.46 -37.08 10.37
CA ALA A 148 17.12 -37.77 11.47
C ALA A 148 16.19 -38.03 12.66
N ILE A 149 15.35 -37.06 13.04
CA ILE A 149 14.34 -37.22 14.10
C ILE A 149 13.29 -38.26 13.69
N HIS A 150 12.86 -38.29 12.42
CA HIS A 150 11.96 -39.34 11.93
C HIS A 150 12.64 -40.72 12.00
N ALA A 151 13.88 -40.86 11.55
CA ALA A 151 14.61 -42.14 11.66
C ALA A 151 14.76 -42.60 13.11
N LEU A 152 15.00 -41.67 14.04
CA LEU A 152 15.18 -41.94 15.46
C LEU A 152 13.88 -42.32 16.18
N THR A 153 12.78 -41.65 15.87
CA THR A 153 11.48 -41.84 16.55
C THR A 153 10.58 -42.86 15.86
N GLY A 154 10.82 -43.15 14.58
CA GLY A 154 9.92 -43.94 13.72
C GLY A 154 8.58 -43.26 13.44
N ARG A 155 8.43 -41.97 13.78
CA ARG A 155 7.20 -41.19 13.58
C ARG A 155 7.38 -40.13 12.51
N LEU A 156 6.33 -39.89 11.73
CA LEU A 156 6.35 -38.83 10.75
C LEU A 156 6.47 -37.47 11.44
N PRO A 157 7.19 -36.50 10.85
CA PRO A 157 7.29 -35.14 11.36
C PRO A 157 5.95 -34.47 11.73
N THR A 158 4.90 -34.76 10.97
CA THR A 158 3.54 -34.23 11.19
C THR A 158 2.85 -34.76 12.45
N ASP A 159 3.33 -35.90 12.97
CA ASP A 159 2.73 -36.58 14.12
C ASP A 159 3.42 -36.21 15.44
N LEU A 160 4.47 -35.39 15.37
CA LEU A 160 5.24 -34.95 16.53
C LEU A 160 4.60 -33.70 17.14
N PRO A 161 4.39 -33.65 18.46
CA PRO A 161 3.79 -32.51 19.12
C PRO A 161 4.72 -31.29 19.07
N GLU A 162 4.14 -30.14 18.77
CA GLU A 162 4.82 -28.84 18.75
C GLU A 162 4.26 -27.96 19.87
N GLU A 163 5.15 -27.31 20.61
CA GLU A 163 4.76 -26.42 21.71
C GLU A 163 4.21 -25.10 21.17
N THR A 164 2.96 -24.77 21.53
CA THR A 164 2.22 -23.61 20.97
C THR A 164 2.90 -22.25 21.24
N SER A 165 3.72 -22.14 22.29
CA SER A 165 4.41 -20.91 22.68
C SER A 165 5.76 -20.69 22.01
N SER A 166 6.52 -21.76 21.80
CA SER A 166 7.92 -21.71 21.36
C SER A 166 8.11 -22.21 19.92
N LEU A 167 7.10 -22.91 19.37
CA LEU A 167 7.19 -23.63 18.09
C LEU A 167 8.36 -24.63 18.09
N GLU A 168 8.71 -25.15 19.26
CA GLU A 168 9.71 -26.20 19.43
C GLU A 168 9.07 -27.58 19.32
N LEU A 169 9.76 -28.48 18.62
CA LEU A 169 9.35 -29.86 18.43
C LEU A 169 9.66 -30.69 19.68
N HIS A 170 8.65 -31.33 20.27
CA HIS A 170 8.81 -32.20 21.43
C HIS A 170 8.88 -33.66 20.99
N TRP A 171 10.06 -34.09 20.53
CA TRP A 171 10.28 -35.45 20.01
C TRP A 171 11.00 -36.37 21.00
N GLN A 172 11.70 -35.81 21.99
CA GLN A 172 12.51 -36.54 22.97
C GLN A 172 11.67 -37.49 23.85
N THR A 173 10.35 -37.31 23.93
CA THR A 173 9.44 -38.25 24.59
C THR A 173 9.28 -39.58 23.85
N TYR A 174 9.73 -39.66 22.59
CA TYR A 174 9.58 -40.85 21.73
C TYR A 174 10.90 -41.57 21.45
N ALA A 175 12.04 -40.98 21.81
CA ALA A 175 13.35 -41.59 21.67
C ALA A 175 14.33 -41.07 22.73
N GLU A 176 14.99 -42.00 23.42
CA GLU A 176 16.09 -41.70 24.35
C GLU A 176 17.40 -41.65 23.57
N VAL A 177 18.14 -40.56 23.72
CA VAL A 177 19.47 -40.34 23.11
C VAL A 177 20.38 -39.61 24.08
N SER A 178 21.68 -39.57 23.78
CA SER A 178 22.63 -38.76 24.53
C SER A 178 22.22 -37.28 24.56
N PRO A 179 22.51 -36.56 25.65
CA PRO A 179 22.25 -35.12 25.74
C PRO A 179 22.88 -34.34 24.57
N GLY A 180 24.09 -34.73 24.15
CA GLY A 180 24.79 -34.11 23.03
C GLY A 180 24.01 -34.23 21.72
N LEU A 181 23.53 -35.43 21.37
CA LEU A 181 22.76 -35.62 20.14
C LEU A 181 21.40 -34.90 20.20
N ALA A 182 20.74 -34.91 21.36
CA ALA A 182 19.49 -34.16 21.57
C ALA A 182 19.68 -32.66 21.31
N ILE A 183 20.74 -32.06 21.84
CA ILE A 183 21.07 -30.64 21.65
C ILE A 183 21.34 -30.33 20.17
N LEU A 184 22.14 -31.17 19.52
CA LEU A 184 22.48 -31.00 18.10
C LEU A 184 21.21 -31.03 17.23
N LEU A 185 20.38 -32.07 17.36
CA LEU A 185 19.15 -32.21 16.59
C LEU A 185 18.17 -31.07 16.88
N LYS A 186 18.01 -30.69 18.15
CA LYS A 186 17.16 -29.55 18.57
C LYS A 186 17.61 -28.25 17.92
N LYS A 187 18.93 -28.02 17.78
CA LYS A 187 19.48 -26.85 17.09
C LYS A 187 19.31 -26.93 15.57
N MET A 188 19.43 -28.10 14.95
CA MET A 188 19.16 -28.28 13.52
C MET A 188 17.71 -27.95 13.15
N VAL A 189 16.74 -28.26 14.02
CA VAL A 189 15.30 -28.11 13.72
C VAL A 189 14.61 -26.91 14.38
N ARG A 190 15.36 -25.90 14.84
CA ARG A 190 14.76 -24.67 15.39
C ARG A 190 13.83 -24.01 14.38
N HIS A 191 12.62 -23.62 14.80
CA HIS A 191 11.64 -22.98 13.92
C HIS A 191 12.23 -21.76 13.19
N TYR A 192 12.86 -20.85 13.93
CA TYR A 192 13.49 -19.67 13.36
C TYR A 192 14.87 -19.98 12.75
N PHE A 193 15.02 -19.79 11.44
CA PHE A 193 16.24 -20.15 10.69
C PHE A 193 17.54 -19.54 11.24
N TYR A 194 17.50 -18.33 11.81
CA TYR A 194 18.69 -17.65 12.37
C TYR A 194 19.16 -18.24 13.70
N GLN A 195 18.39 -19.15 14.31
CA GLN A 195 18.76 -19.89 15.53
C GLN A 195 19.30 -21.29 15.21
N ARG A 196 19.21 -21.72 13.94
CA ARG A 196 19.78 -22.98 13.46
C ARG A 196 21.27 -22.81 13.17
N TYR A 197 21.93 -23.92 12.88
CA TYR A 197 23.20 -23.92 12.18
C TYR A 197 23.07 -23.19 10.84
N GLN A 198 24.01 -22.29 10.55
CA GLN A 198 23.99 -21.52 9.30
C GLN A 198 24.75 -22.24 8.18
N GLY A 199 25.62 -23.18 8.53
CA GLY A 199 26.42 -23.98 7.60
C GLY A 199 26.58 -25.42 8.07
N VAL A 200 26.87 -26.32 7.13
CA VAL A 200 27.06 -27.76 7.36
C VAL A 200 28.30 -28.04 8.21
N ASP A 201 29.33 -27.22 8.04
CA ASP A 201 30.58 -27.22 8.80
C ASP A 201 30.36 -27.02 10.31
N GLU A 202 29.41 -26.16 10.69
CA GLU A 202 29.05 -25.98 12.10
C GLU A 202 28.37 -27.22 12.68
N VAL A 203 27.54 -27.90 11.89
CA VAL A 203 26.86 -29.15 12.32
C VAL A 203 27.88 -30.27 12.49
N LEU A 204 28.76 -30.46 11.51
CA LEU A 204 29.83 -31.48 11.57
C LEU A 204 30.76 -31.25 12.76
N LYS A 205 31.12 -29.99 13.03
CA LYS A 205 31.96 -29.63 14.17
C LYS A 205 31.32 -30.00 15.50
N ASP A 206 30.02 -29.78 15.67
CA ASP A 206 29.28 -30.15 16.89
C ASP A 206 29.04 -31.67 16.96
N LEU A 207 28.84 -32.34 15.81
CA LEU A 207 28.70 -33.80 15.71
C LEU A 207 29.98 -34.56 16.12
N ASP A 208 31.16 -33.97 15.91
CA ASP A 208 32.44 -34.56 16.33
C ASP A 208 32.75 -34.37 17.82
N ARG A 209 31.96 -33.56 18.53
CA ARG A 209 32.17 -33.22 19.94
C ARG A 209 30.91 -33.41 20.79
N LEU A 210 30.05 -34.37 20.44
CA LEU A 210 28.79 -34.64 21.14
C LEU A 210 28.98 -34.78 22.67
N ASP A 211 30.05 -35.45 23.11
CA ASP A 211 30.38 -35.65 24.53
C ASP A 211 30.80 -34.37 25.26
N GLN A 212 31.12 -33.30 24.52
CA GLN A 212 31.57 -32.01 25.06
C GLN A 212 30.47 -30.94 24.96
N LEU A 213 29.32 -31.27 24.37
CA LEU A 213 28.19 -30.36 24.33
C LEU A 213 27.64 -30.23 25.76
N PRO A 214 27.46 -28.99 26.26
CA PRO A 214 27.04 -28.79 27.65
C PRO A 214 25.66 -29.40 27.85
N GLU A 215 25.54 -30.28 28.85
CA GLU A 215 24.27 -30.90 29.21
C GLU A 215 23.24 -29.78 29.44
N GLU A 216 22.11 -29.85 28.72
CA GLU A 216 21.06 -28.83 28.84
C GLU A 216 20.55 -28.89 30.28
N VAL A 217 20.85 -27.87 31.09
CA VAL A 217 20.35 -27.77 32.46
C VAL A 217 18.83 -27.73 32.38
N SER A 218 18.20 -28.86 32.72
CA SER A 218 16.77 -28.95 32.96
C SER A 218 16.39 -27.86 33.95
N LEU A 219 15.42 -27.01 33.58
CA LEU A 219 14.94 -25.94 34.45
C LEU A 219 14.10 -26.47 35.64
N ASP A 220 13.94 -27.78 35.78
CA ASP A 220 13.13 -28.41 36.82
C ASP A 220 13.92 -28.84 38.08
N ASP A 221 15.26 -28.85 38.07
CA ASP A 221 16.08 -29.41 39.17
C ASP A 221 16.71 -28.39 40.15
N PHE A 222 16.16 -27.19 40.27
CA PHE A 222 16.59 -26.27 41.33
C PHE A 222 15.87 -26.56 42.66
N PRO A 223 16.58 -26.88 43.76
CA PRO A 223 15.96 -27.04 45.06
C PRO A 223 15.35 -25.72 45.51
N GLN A 224 14.05 -25.74 45.85
CA GLN A 224 13.35 -24.62 46.46
C GLN A 224 13.91 -24.35 47.86
N THR A 225 14.99 -23.60 47.93
CA THR A 225 15.43 -22.97 49.19
C THR A 225 15.68 -21.50 48.91
N TYR A 226 14.75 -20.68 49.37
CA TYR A 226 14.85 -19.23 49.34
C TYR A 226 16.04 -18.74 50.17
N LEU A 227 16.90 -17.91 49.57
CA LEU A 227 17.50 -16.78 50.28
C LEU A 227 17.50 -15.55 49.35
N PRO A 228 17.24 -14.34 49.88
CA PRO A 228 16.82 -13.20 49.08
C PRO A 228 18.02 -12.48 48.46
N LEU A 229 18.10 -12.48 47.14
CA LEU A 229 18.85 -11.47 46.38
C LEU A 229 17.86 -10.65 45.54
N GLN A 230 16.98 -9.92 46.23
CA GLN A 230 16.27 -8.78 45.64
C GLN A 230 17.14 -7.52 45.58
N THR A 231 18.39 -7.59 46.01
CA THR A 231 19.32 -6.49 45.95
C THR A 231 20.59 -6.99 45.32
N LEU A 232 20.68 -6.89 43.99
CA LEU A 232 21.80 -6.26 43.28
C LEU A 232 21.42 -6.25 41.77
N TRP A 233 21.13 -5.03 41.30
CA TRP A 233 20.66 -4.63 39.96
C TRP A 233 19.30 -5.16 39.46
N GLN A 234 18.23 -4.56 39.99
CA GLN A 234 17.14 -4.17 39.09
C GLN A 234 17.57 -2.91 38.34
N PRO A 235 17.34 -2.80 37.01
CA PRO A 235 17.41 -1.49 36.38
C PRO A 235 16.50 -0.57 37.16
N THR A 236 17.04 0.55 37.62
CA THR A 236 16.17 1.61 38.11
C THR A 236 15.13 1.87 37.03
N TRP A 237 13.87 2.14 37.41
CA TRP A 237 12.82 2.54 36.46
C TRP A 237 13.34 3.59 35.44
N ARG A 238 14.31 4.41 35.86
CA ARG A 238 15.05 5.39 35.04
C ARG A 238 15.80 4.78 33.85
N GLU A 239 16.49 3.64 33.96
CA GLU A 239 17.21 3.03 32.83
C GLU A 239 16.26 2.43 31.79
N SER A 240 15.17 1.79 32.25
CA SER A 240 14.15 1.27 31.34
C SER A 240 13.38 2.40 30.66
N LEU A 241 13.16 3.53 31.34
CA LEU A 241 12.60 4.74 30.74
C LEU A 241 13.57 5.39 29.75
N ARG A 242 14.88 5.40 30.02
CA ARG A 242 15.89 5.92 29.08
C ARG A 242 15.89 5.12 27.78
N ALA A 243 15.91 3.79 27.86
CA ALA A 243 15.85 2.95 26.68
C ALA A 243 14.54 3.11 25.90
N ALA A 244 13.41 3.24 26.61
CA ALA A 244 12.11 3.52 26.00
C ALA A 244 12.09 4.88 25.29
N ALA A 245 12.62 5.92 25.94
CA ALA A 245 12.71 7.26 25.36
C ALA A 245 13.59 7.29 24.11
N ILE A 246 14.76 6.62 24.14
CA ILE A 246 15.64 6.51 22.97
C ILE A 246 14.94 5.79 21.82
N ALA A 247 14.27 4.67 22.09
CA ALA A 247 13.52 3.94 21.08
C ALA A 247 12.37 4.77 20.48
N THR A 248 11.63 5.49 21.31
CA THR A 248 10.56 6.40 20.86
C THR A 248 11.11 7.51 19.97
N VAL A 249 12.21 8.16 20.36
CA VAL A 249 12.85 9.21 19.55
C VAL A 249 13.38 8.67 18.23
N ALA A 250 14.01 7.48 18.24
CA ALA A 250 14.51 6.84 17.03
C ALA A 250 13.38 6.49 16.05
N VAL A 251 12.27 5.94 16.56
CA VAL A 251 11.09 5.61 15.74
C VAL A 251 10.43 6.88 15.20
N ALA A 252 10.24 7.91 16.03
CA ALA A 252 9.69 9.18 15.58
C ALA A 252 10.58 9.80 14.50
N GLY A 253 11.90 9.83 14.70
CA GLY A 253 12.86 10.30 13.70
C GLY A 253 12.80 9.51 12.39
N LEU A 254 12.67 8.19 12.45
CA LEU A 254 12.49 7.34 11.27
C LEU A 254 11.18 7.67 10.53
N CYS A 255 10.06 7.77 11.24
CA CYS A 255 8.77 8.11 10.63
C CYS A 255 8.80 9.51 9.99
N LEU A 256 9.42 10.50 10.65
CA LEU A 256 9.59 11.84 10.09
C LEU A 256 10.52 11.85 8.88
N GLY A 257 11.61 11.06 8.89
CA GLY A 257 12.49 10.90 7.73
C GLY A 257 11.78 10.25 6.55
N LEU A 258 10.96 9.22 6.79
CA LEU A 258 10.11 8.58 5.78
C LEU A 258 9.04 9.53 5.24
N ARG A 259 8.47 10.40 6.09
CA ARG A 259 7.58 11.49 5.67
C ARG A 259 8.32 12.42 4.72
N GLN A 260 9.52 12.90 5.06
CA GLN A 260 10.24 13.87 4.22
C GLN A 260 10.53 13.39 2.78
N ILE A 261 10.70 12.07 2.58
CA ILE A 261 10.91 11.48 1.25
C ILE A 261 9.62 11.05 0.54
N GLY A 262 8.45 11.37 1.11
CA GLY A 262 7.14 11.08 0.53
C GLY A 262 6.67 9.63 0.66
N ALA A 263 7.29 8.80 1.50
CA ALA A 263 6.94 7.38 1.62
C ALA A 263 5.51 7.14 2.16
N PHE A 264 4.93 8.13 2.84
CA PHE A 264 3.56 8.07 3.37
C PHE A 264 2.50 8.61 2.40
N VAL A 265 2.89 9.35 1.34
CA VAL A 265 1.93 10.00 0.42
C VAL A 265 0.85 9.03 -0.08
N PRO A 266 1.15 7.81 -0.55
CA PRO A 266 0.10 6.91 -1.05
C PRO A 266 -0.95 6.54 0.02
N VAL A 267 -0.52 6.34 1.26
CA VAL A 267 -1.42 6.00 2.38
C VAL A 267 -2.22 7.23 2.82
N GLU A 268 -1.61 8.41 2.80
CA GLU A 268 -2.30 9.66 3.15
C GLU A 268 -3.37 10.04 2.12
N LEU A 269 -3.09 9.86 0.82
CA LEU A 269 -4.08 10.12 -0.22
C LEU A 269 -5.27 9.15 -0.15
N LEU A 270 -5.01 7.87 0.15
CA LEU A 270 -6.09 6.91 0.42
C LEU A 270 -6.92 7.30 1.66
N ALA A 271 -6.25 7.78 2.71
CA ALA A 271 -6.92 8.25 3.91
C ALA A 271 -7.74 9.53 3.64
N TYR A 272 -7.22 10.45 2.84
CA TYR A 272 -7.92 11.67 2.40
C TYR A 272 -9.18 11.32 1.60
N ASP A 273 -9.07 10.41 0.62
CA ASP A 273 -10.22 9.97 -0.18
C ASP A 273 -11.30 9.34 0.72
N TRP A 274 -10.88 8.51 1.67
CA TRP A 274 -11.79 7.93 2.66
C TRP A 274 -12.44 9.02 3.53
N LEU A 275 -11.69 9.99 4.04
CA LEU A 275 -12.23 11.08 4.84
C LEU A 275 -13.24 11.93 4.06
N LEU A 276 -12.95 12.24 2.80
CA LEU A 276 -13.84 13.00 1.92
C LEU A 276 -15.13 12.24 1.62
N SER A 277 -15.04 10.92 1.42
CA SER A 277 -16.20 10.06 1.21
C SER A 277 -17.17 9.96 2.39
N HIS A 278 -16.70 10.24 3.60
CA HIS A 278 -17.49 10.18 4.83
C HIS A 278 -18.00 11.56 5.28
N ARG A 279 -17.78 12.62 4.50
CA ARG A 279 -18.37 13.93 4.77
C ARG A 279 -19.90 13.89 4.60
N SER A 280 -20.57 14.78 5.34
CA SER A 280 -22.00 14.99 5.16
C SER A 280 -22.28 15.57 3.79
N ASP A 281 -23.24 14.99 3.07
CA ASP A 281 -23.68 15.45 1.75
C ASP A 281 -24.74 16.56 1.93
N PRO A 282 -24.44 17.83 1.62
CA PRO A 282 -25.39 18.93 1.71
C PRO A 282 -26.41 18.93 0.55
N GLY A 283 -26.27 18.03 -0.44
CA GLY A 283 -27.09 18.00 -1.64
C GLY A 283 -26.66 19.04 -2.69
N PRO A 284 -27.47 19.23 -3.75
CA PRO A 284 -27.13 20.14 -4.85
C PRO A 284 -27.02 21.59 -4.39
N ASP A 285 -26.16 22.36 -5.06
CA ASP A 285 -26.03 23.80 -4.87
C ASP A 285 -27.18 24.51 -5.61
N PRO A 286 -28.08 25.22 -4.92
CA PRO A 286 -29.24 25.84 -5.55
C PRO A 286 -28.88 26.99 -6.50
N ARG A 287 -27.63 27.49 -6.44
CA ARG A 287 -27.13 28.58 -7.30
C ARG A 287 -26.66 28.08 -8.68
N LEU A 288 -26.52 26.77 -8.83
CA LEU A 288 -25.94 26.14 -10.02
C LEU A 288 -26.99 25.31 -10.77
N LEU A 289 -26.88 25.35 -12.10
CA LEU A 289 -27.56 24.45 -13.02
C LEU A 289 -26.52 23.90 -14.01
N ILE A 290 -26.57 22.60 -14.30
CA ILE A 290 -25.77 21.99 -15.36
C ILE A 290 -26.69 21.63 -16.52
N VAL A 291 -26.42 22.16 -17.70
CA VAL A 291 -27.01 21.70 -18.96
C VAL A 291 -26.07 20.68 -19.58
N GLU A 292 -26.44 19.41 -19.43
CA GLU A 292 -25.65 18.27 -19.89
C GLU A 292 -25.98 17.94 -21.35
N ILE A 293 -24.94 17.76 -22.15
CA ILE A 293 -25.04 17.21 -23.51
C ILE A 293 -24.79 15.71 -23.40
N THR A 294 -25.88 14.95 -23.41
CA THR A 294 -25.86 13.50 -23.21
C THR A 294 -25.69 12.74 -24.53
N GLU A 295 -25.37 11.45 -24.44
CA GLU A 295 -25.40 10.54 -25.59
C GLU A 295 -26.76 10.56 -26.33
N GLN A 296 -27.87 10.71 -25.59
CA GLN A 296 -29.20 10.73 -26.21
C GLN A 296 -29.40 12.01 -27.04
N ASP A 297 -28.85 13.13 -26.59
CA ASP A 297 -28.87 14.39 -27.32
C ASP A 297 -28.06 14.28 -28.62
N LEU A 298 -26.83 13.76 -28.55
CA LEU A 298 -25.95 13.57 -29.72
C LEU A 298 -26.56 12.61 -30.74
N ASN A 299 -27.16 11.50 -30.28
CA ASN A 299 -27.87 10.56 -31.14
C ASN A 299 -29.08 11.18 -31.84
N ARG A 300 -29.83 12.06 -31.17
CA ARG A 300 -30.95 12.82 -31.77
C ARG A 300 -30.45 13.83 -32.81
N LEU A 301 -29.33 14.48 -32.54
CA LEU A 301 -28.67 15.42 -33.46
C LEU A 301 -27.96 14.71 -34.62
N GLN A 302 -27.80 13.38 -34.56
CA GLN A 302 -27.05 12.56 -35.52
C GLN A 302 -25.60 13.06 -35.72
N SER A 303 -24.99 13.55 -34.64
CA SER A 303 -23.63 14.10 -34.67
C SER A 303 -22.93 13.90 -33.33
N ASP A 304 -21.62 13.64 -33.37
CA ASP A 304 -20.79 13.43 -32.17
C ASP A 304 -20.51 14.76 -31.42
N ILE A 305 -20.70 15.91 -32.08
CA ILE A 305 -20.49 17.25 -31.50
C ILE A 305 -21.67 18.14 -31.92
N PRO A 306 -22.32 18.88 -31.00
CA PRO A 306 -23.38 19.81 -31.37
C PRO A 306 -22.87 20.90 -32.31
N SER A 307 -23.68 21.29 -33.30
CA SER A 307 -23.33 22.39 -34.19
C SER A 307 -23.34 23.74 -33.48
N ASP A 308 -22.65 24.72 -34.06
CA ASP A 308 -22.63 26.10 -33.56
C ASP A 308 -24.04 26.68 -33.44
N GLN A 309 -24.95 26.35 -34.36
CA GLN A 309 -26.36 26.76 -34.31
C GLN A 309 -27.06 26.20 -33.07
N VAL A 310 -26.87 24.91 -32.77
CA VAL A 310 -27.53 24.26 -31.62
C VAL A 310 -27.04 24.87 -30.30
N VAL A 311 -25.75 25.16 -30.20
CA VAL A 311 -25.19 25.82 -29.02
C VAL A 311 -25.69 27.27 -28.91
N ALA A 312 -25.76 28.00 -30.02
CA ALA A 312 -26.31 29.36 -30.06
C ALA A 312 -27.79 29.37 -29.61
N ASP A 313 -28.61 28.47 -30.15
CA ASP A 313 -30.02 28.34 -29.80
C ASP A 313 -30.20 28.03 -28.31
N ALA A 314 -29.38 27.13 -27.75
CA ALA A 314 -29.41 26.82 -26.32
C ALA A 314 -29.04 28.04 -25.46
N ILE A 315 -27.97 28.77 -25.81
CA ILE A 315 -27.58 30.00 -25.10
C ILE A 315 -28.72 31.02 -25.20
N ASP A 316 -29.24 31.28 -26.40
CA ASP A 316 -30.27 32.29 -26.63
C ASP A 316 -31.57 31.96 -25.87
N ILE A 317 -31.98 30.69 -25.81
CA ILE A 317 -33.12 30.24 -25.00
C ILE A 317 -32.86 30.50 -23.52
N LEU A 318 -31.70 30.08 -23.00
CA LEU A 318 -31.34 30.29 -21.60
C LEU A 318 -31.32 31.79 -21.25
N GLN A 319 -30.79 32.63 -22.13
CA GLN A 319 -30.74 34.09 -21.96
C GLN A 319 -32.12 34.72 -21.78
N THR A 320 -33.18 34.15 -22.38
CA THR A 320 -34.55 34.66 -22.19
C THR A 320 -35.05 34.55 -20.75
N HIS A 321 -34.38 33.75 -19.92
CA HIS A 321 -34.69 33.54 -18.50
C HIS A 321 -33.73 34.25 -17.54
N GLU A 322 -32.91 35.17 -18.06
CA GLU A 322 -32.02 36.05 -17.28
C GLU A 322 -31.08 35.30 -16.30
N PRO A 323 -30.20 34.40 -16.80
CA PRO A 323 -29.18 33.78 -15.97
C PRO A 323 -28.11 34.80 -15.59
N ALA A 324 -27.58 34.68 -14.37
CA ALA A 324 -26.53 35.58 -13.89
C ALA A 324 -25.20 35.35 -14.65
N THR A 325 -24.86 34.08 -14.91
CA THR A 325 -23.65 33.69 -15.66
C THR A 325 -23.92 32.41 -16.44
N ILE A 326 -23.46 32.32 -17.68
CA ILE A 326 -23.43 31.10 -18.49
C ILE A 326 -21.98 30.71 -18.73
N GLY A 327 -21.55 29.58 -18.18
CA GLY A 327 -20.25 28.98 -18.48
C GLY A 327 -20.39 27.93 -19.59
N LEU A 328 -19.66 28.09 -20.68
CA LEU A 328 -19.63 27.19 -21.81
C LEU A 328 -18.35 26.34 -21.80
N ASP A 329 -18.47 25.12 -21.27
CA ASP A 329 -17.39 24.12 -21.21
C ASP A 329 -17.36 23.28 -22.50
N LEU A 330 -17.18 23.96 -23.64
CA LEU A 330 -17.05 23.36 -24.96
C LEU A 330 -16.00 24.09 -25.79
N HIS A 331 -15.09 23.35 -26.42
CA HIS A 331 -14.13 23.94 -27.34
C HIS A 331 -14.85 24.43 -28.62
N ARG A 332 -14.83 25.75 -28.83
CA ARG A 332 -15.49 26.47 -29.94
C ARG A 332 -14.56 27.45 -30.67
N ASN A 333 -13.27 27.12 -30.70
CA ASN A 333 -12.23 27.89 -31.38
C ASN A 333 -12.35 27.85 -32.91
N ILE A 334 -12.86 26.75 -33.46
CA ILE A 334 -13.14 26.57 -34.89
C ILE A 334 -14.64 26.34 -35.12
N PRO A 335 -15.19 26.70 -36.30
CA PRO A 335 -16.58 26.47 -36.62
C PRO A 335 -16.95 24.98 -36.60
N GLN A 336 -18.03 24.63 -35.91
CA GLN A 336 -18.56 23.27 -35.84
C GLN A 336 -19.93 23.21 -36.53
N GLY A 337 -19.98 22.67 -37.75
CA GLY A 337 -21.22 22.60 -38.53
C GLY A 337 -21.76 23.98 -38.96
N ALA A 338 -23.08 24.15 -38.96
CA ALA A 338 -23.74 25.41 -39.33
C ALA A 338 -23.97 26.31 -38.10
N GLY A 339 -24.14 27.62 -38.33
CA GLY A 339 -24.57 28.57 -37.28
C GLY A 339 -23.48 29.43 -36.64
N ARG A 340 -22.25 29.46 -37.19
CA ARG A 340 -21.13 30.23 -36.61
C ARG A 340 -21.48 31.68 -36.30
N ALA A 341 -22.17 32.37 -37.21
CA ALA A 341 -22.56 33.77 -37.02
C ALA A 341 -23.54 33.96 -35.84
N ALA A 342 -24.48 33.01 -35.65
CA ALA A 342 -25.39 33.02 -34.51
C ALA A 342 -24.62 32.80 -33.20
N LEU A 343 -23.74 31.79 -33.16
CA LEU A 343 -22.91 31.54 -31.99
C LEU A 343 -22.01 32.72 -31.66
N SER A 344 -21.36 33.34 -32.66
CA SER A 344 -20.53 34.53 -32.46
C SER A 344 -21.33 35.69 -31.87
N GLN A 345 -22.62 35.81 -32.17
CA GLN A 345 -23.51 36.80 -31.58
C GLN A 345 -23.86 36.44 -30.13
N SER A 346 -24.24 35.18 -29.86
CA SER A 346 -24.58 34.72 -28.50
C SER A 346 -23.38 34.82 -27.55
N LEU A 347 -22.16 34.53 -28.02
CA LEU A 347 -20.91 34.64 -27.25
C LEU A 347 -20.53 36.09 -26.90
N GLN A 348 -21.09 37.10 -27.59
CA GLN A 348 -20.81 38.50 -27.25
C GLN A 348 -21.48 38.95 -25.95
N ALA A 349 -22.54 38.26 -25.51
CA ALA A 349 -23.26 38.59 -24.29
C ALA A 349 -22.34 38.62 -23.05
N ASP A 350 -22.49 39.64 -22.21
CA ASP A 350 -21.56 39.95 -21.12
C ASP A 350 -21.46 38.83 -20.07
N ASN A 351 -22.54 38.06 -19.89
CA ASN A 351 -22.64 36.96 -18.94
C ASN A 351 -22.18 35.59 -19.49
N VAL A 352 -21.64 35.52 -20.72
CA VAL A 352 -21.15 34.26 -21.30
C VAL A 352 -19.64 34.14 -21.16
N ILE A 353 -19.20 33.03 -20.58
CA ILE A 353 -17.79 32.70 -20.31
C ILE A 353 -17.45 31.42 -21.07
N GLY A 354 -16.33 31.42 -21.79
CA GLY A 354 -15.86 30.26 -22.54
C GLY A 354 -14.59 29.65 -21.97
N ILE A 355 -14.17 28.55 -22.59
CA ILE A 355 -12.96 27.83 -22.22
C ILE A 355 -11.82 28.01 -23.22
N THR A 356 -10.61 27.80 -22.71
CA THR A 356 -9.39 27.53 -23.48
C THR A 356 -8.72 26.28 -22.91
N LYS A 357 -7.86 25.61 -23.67
CA LYS A 357 -6.97 24.57 -23.16
C LYS A 357 -5.54 25.06 -23.29
N VAL A 358 -4.75 24.95 -22.24
CA VAL A 358 -3.35 25.39 -22.27
C VAL A 358 -2.44 24.22 -22.62
N GLY A 359 -2.70 23.04 -22.05
CA GLY A 359 -1.91 21.82 -22.29
C GLY A 359 -0.46 21.89 -21.78
N ASP A 360 0.24 20.76 -21.85
CA ASP A 360 1.66 20.63 -21.44
C ASP A 360 2.65 21.20 -22.49
N GLY A 361 2.14 21.82 -23.56
CA GLY A 361 2.92 22.39 -24.64
C GLY A 361 2.06 22.92 -25.80
N ALA A 362 2.68 23.64 -26.75
CA ALA A 362 1.98 24.34 -27.83
C ALA A 362 1.13 23.44 -28.74
N ASP A 363 1.45 22.14 -28.85
CA ASP A 363 0.71 21.18 -29.68
C ASP A 363 -0.57 20.65 -29.01
N ASP A 364 -0.73 20.84 -27.69
CA ASP A 364 -1.92 20.43 -26.92
C ASP A 364 -2.80 21.62 -26.48
N ALA A 365 -2.36 22.84 -26.79
CA ALA A 365 -3.08 24.08 -26.51
C ALA A 365 -4.25 24.28 -27.49
N ILE A 366 -5.43 24.63 -26.96
CA ILE A 366 -6.60 25.03 -27.74
C ILE A 366 -6.93 26.49 -27.39
N PRO A 367 -6.77 27.44 -28.33
CA PRO A 367 -7.04 28.85 -28.07
C PRO A 367 -8.52 29.09 -27.79
N PRO A 368 -8.89 30.19 -27.11
CA PRO A 368 -10.29 30.52 -26.90
C PRO A 368 -11.01 30.91 -28.19
N PRO A 369 -12.36 30.90 -28.19
CA PRO A 369 -13.15 31.52 -29.24
C PRO A 369 -12.76 33.01 -29.42
N PRO A 370 -12.49 33.47 -30.66
CA PRO A 370 -12.01 34.83 -30.92
C PRO A 370 -13.01 35.94 -30.55
N GLU A 371 -14.28 35.59 -30.34
CA GLU A 371 -15.35 36.51 -29.96
C GLU A 371 -15.32 36.90 -28.46
N LEU A 372 -14.65 36.10 -27.62
CA LEU A 372 -14.60 36.33 -26.18
C LEU A 372 -13.41 37.20 -25.80
N SER A 373 -13.63 38.11 -24.86
CA SER A 373 -12.54 38.88 -24.23
C SER A 373 -11.70 37.98 -23.32
N PRO A 374 -10.39 38.23 -23.15
CA PRO A 374 -9.54 37.43 -22.24
C PRO A 374 -10.08 37.30 -20.81
N TYR A 375 -10.81 38.30 -20.30
CA TYR A 375 -11.44 38.27 -18.97
C TYR A 375 -12.68 37.38 -18.85
N ARG A 376 -13.21 36.88 -19.99
CA ARG A 376 -14.37 35.98 -20.08
C ARG A 376 -13.97 34.59 -20.61
N VAL A 377 -12.71 34.24 -20.39
CA VAL A 377 -12.12 32.97 -20.80
C VAL A 377 -11.37 32.40 -19.61
N GLY A 378 -11.56 31.11 -19.34
CA GLY A 378 -10.71 30.39 -18.39
C GLY A 378 -10.25 29.05 -18.93
N PHE A 379 -9.12 28.54 -18.43
CA PHE A 379 -8.61 27.24 -18.85
C PHE A 379 -9.38 26.08 -18.19
N ASN A 380 -9.52 24.96 -18.89
CA ASN A 380 -10.22 23.76 -18.39
C ASN A 380 -9.29 22.62 -17.93
N ASP A 381 -7.97 22.84 -17.91
CA ASP A 381 -6.99 21.86 -17.44
C ASP A 381 -7.08 21.60 -15.91
N PHE A 382 -6.89 20.34 -15.50
CA PHE A 382 -6.88 19.92 -14.09
C PHE A 382 -5.51 19.38 -13.67
N PRO A 383 -5.04 19.68 -12.44
CA PRO A 383 -3.86 19.03 -11.88
C PRO A 383 -4.19 17.58 -11.49
N ILE A 384 -3.56 16.63 -12.18
CA ILE A 384 -3.74 15.19 -11.95
C ILE A 384 -2.66 14.68 -10.98
N ASP A 385 -3.07 13.99 -9.92
CA ASP A 385 -2.14 13.38 -8.96
C ASP A 385 -1.47 12.11 -9.53
N PRO A 386 -0.37 11.60 -8.94
CA PRO A 386 0.34 10.42 -9.43
C PRO A 386 -0.49 9.13 -9.55
N ASP A 387 -1.64 9.05 -8.84
CA ASP A 387 -2.60 7.96 -8.92
C ASP A 387 -3.78 8.25 -9.87
N SER A 388 -3.60 9.22 -10.79
CA SER A 388 -4.55 9.63 -11.83
C SER A 388 -5.84 10.27 -11.32
N LYS A 389 -5.91 10.69 -10.05
CA LYS A 389 -7.08 11.36 -9.48
C LYS A 389 -6.92 12.87 -9.38
N ILE A 390 -8.04 13.56 -9.46
CA ILE A 390 -8.11 15.01 -9.25
C ILE A 390 -8.51 15.28 -7.79
N ARG A 391 -7.59 15.89 -7.03
CA ARG A 391 -7.82 16.34 -5.63
C ARG A 391 -7.55 17.82 -5.41
N ARG A 392 -6.94 18.44 -6.41
CA ARG A 392 -6.49 19.83 -6.39
C ARG A 392 -7.16 20.55 -7.54
N SER A 393 -7.30 21.86 -7.40
CA SER A 393 -7.77 22.73 -8.47
C SER A 393 -6.74 23.82 -8.69
N LEU A 394 -6.21 23.86 -9.92
CA LEU A 394 -5.39 24.94 -10.40
C LEU A 394 -6.30 26.15 -10.64
N GLN A 395 -6.06 27.23 -9.91
CA GLN A 395 -6.84 28.47 -9.98
C GLN A 395 -6.24 29.42 -10.99
N THR A 396 -4.91 29.60 -10.93
CA THR A 396 -4.17 30.44 -11.86
C THR A 396 -2.81 29.83 -12.14
N PHE A 397 -2.21 30.19 -13.26
CA PHE A 397 -0.79 29.96 -13.47
C PHE A 397 -0.22 31.05 -14.39
N LEU A 398 1.10 31.20 -14.37
CA LEU A 398 1.82 32.16 -15.20
C LEU A 398 2.52 31.42 -16.33
N SER A 399 2.24 31.81 -17.57
CA SER A 399 2.96 31.33 -18.75
C SER A 399 3.34 32.51 -19.63
N GLU A 400 4.62 32.56 -20.03
CA GLU A 400 5.20 33.62 -20.87
C GLU A 400 4.95 35.07 -20.38
N GLY A 401 4.69 35.26 -19.08
CA GLY A 401 4.39 36.56 -18.48
C GLY A 401 2.92 36.96 -18.50
N GLU A 402 2.04 36.11 -19.03
CA GLU A 402 0.58 36.26 -18.96
C GLU A 402 0.00 35.36 -17.85
N ALA A 403 -0.99 35.89 -17.12
CA ALA A 403 -1.70 35.16 -16.08
C ALA A 403 -2.96 34.52 -16.69
N PHE A 404 -3.05 33.20 -16.55
CA PHE A 404 -4.21 32.42 -16.96
C PHE A 404 -5.04 32.07 -15.72
N TYR A 405 -6.36 32.10 -15.86
CA TYR A 405 -7.31 31.82 -14.79
C TYR A 405 -8.15 30.59 -15.16
N SER A 406 -8.48 29.76 -14.18
CA SER A 406 -9.26 28.55 -14.42
C SER A 406 -10.70 28.90 -14.75
N PHE A 407 -11.33 28.08 -15.59
CA PHE A 407 -12.71 28.28 -15.99
C PHE A 407 -13.67 28.37 -14.79
N GLY A 408 -13.52 27.47 -13.81
CA GLY A 408 -14.32 27.50 -12.58
C GLY A 408 -14.13 28.78 -11.77
N LEU A 409 -12.91 29.31 -11.70
CA LEU A 409 -12.64 30.58 -11.02
C LEU A 409 -13.29 31.76 -11.73
N VAL A 410 -13.12 31.86 -13.06
CA VAL A 410 -13.68 32.96 -13.85
C VAL A 410 -15.21 32.98 -13.76
N VAL A 411 -15.86 31.82 -13.85
CA VAL A 411 -17.32 31.69 -13.69
C VAL A 411 -17.79 32.14 -12.30
N ALA A 412 -17.11 31.71 -11.24
CA ALA A 412 -17.46 32.07 -9.87
C ALA A 412 -17.27 33.56 -9.59
N LEU A 413 -16.13 34.13 -10.00
CA LEU A 413 -15.82 35.55 -9.81
C LEU A 413 -16.79 36.44 -10.59
N HIS A 414 -17.09 36.10 -11.85
CA HIS A 414 -18.07 36.85 -12.63
C HIS A 414 -19.45 36.86 -11.95
N TYR A 415 -19.91 35.71 -11.46
CA TYR A 415 -21.19 35.64 -10.73
C TYR A 415 -21.18 36.51 -9.46
N LEU A 416 -20.10 36.46 -8.68
CA LEU A 416 -19.96 37.24 -7.44
C LEU A 416 -19.88 38.75 -7.71
N GLU A 417 -19.20 39.14 -8.77
CA GLU A 417 -19.13 40.53 -9.21
C GLU A 417 -20.52 41.04 -9.63
N GLN A 418 -21.26 40.29 -10.45
CA GLN A 418 -22.59 40.68 -10.91
C GLN A 418 -23.64 40.72 -9.80
N THR A 419 -23.65 39.72 -8.90
CA THR A 419 -24.72 39.57 -7.90
C THR A 419 -24.44 40.28 -6.57
N ARG A 420 -23.16 40.51 -6.24
CA ARG A 420 -22.73 41.07 -4.96
C ARG A 420 -21.73 42.22 -5.08
N GLY A 421 -21.20 42.51 -6.27
CA GLY A 421 -20.15 43.52 -6.45
C GLY A 421 -18.83 43.14 -5.80
N LEU A 422 -18.59 41.83 -5.61
CA LEU A 422 -17.36 41.32 -5.00
C LEU A 422 -16.33 41.01 -6.08
N ILE A 423 -15.11 41.51 -5.91
CA ILE A 423 -13.97 41.24 -6.79
C ILE A 423 -12.87 40.50 -6.03
N ALA A 424 -12.01 39.80 -6.76
CA ALA A 424 -10.84 39.15 -6.20
C ALA A 424 -9.71 40.17 -6.00
N GLU A 425 -9.14 40.23 -4.80
CA GLU A 425 -8.03 41.10 -4.42
C GLU A 425 -6.92 40.30 -3.75
N ALA A 426 -5.70 40.83 -3.71
CA ALA A 426 -4.62 40.23 -2.93
C ALA A 426 -4.77 40.60 -1.45
N HIS A 427 -4.48 39.68 -0.54
CA HIS A 427 -4.55 39.95 0.89
C HIS A 427 -3.56 41.05 1.29
N PRO A 428 -3.96 42.06 2.10
CA PRO A 428 -3.11 43.21 2.43
C PRO A 428 -1.78 42.84 3.12
N ASP A 429 -1.82 41.82 3.99
CA ASP A 429 -0.65 41.37 4.75
C ASP A 429 0.15 40.25 4.04
N ASP A 430 -0.47 39.53 3.11
CA ASP A 430 0.14 38.39 2.42
C ASP A 430 -0.31 38.35 0.94
N PRO A 431 0.46 38.95 0.03
CA PRO A 431 0.07 39.05 -1.39
C PRO A 431 -0.16 37.70 -2.09
N ASP A 432 0.31 36.60 -1.52
CA ASP A 432 0.12 35.25 -2.07
C ASP A 432 -1.27 34.67 -1.74
N ILE A 433 -2.03 35.30 -0.83
CA ILE A 433 -3.40 34.91 -0.47
C ILE A 433 -4.40 35.73 -1.30
N MET A 434 -5.37 35.04 -1.91
CA MET A 434 -6.44 35.69 -2.67
C MET A 434 -7.64 35.89 -1.74
N LEU A 435 -8.13 37.13 -1.67
CA LEU A 435 -9.34 37.51 -0.95
C LEU A 435 -10.49 37.72 -1.93
N VAL A 436 -11.66 37.16 -1.60
CA VAL A 436 -12.91 37.46 -2.27
C VAL A 436 -13.96 37.75 -1.20
N GLY A 437 -14.29 39.03 -1.01
CA GLY A 437 -15.05 39.46 0.16
C GLY A 437 -14.24 39.25 1.44
N GLU A 438 -14.76 38.42 2.36
CA GLU A 438 -14.05 38.04 3.59
C GLU A 438 -13.39 36.64 3.50
N ALA A 439 -13.59 35.92 2.40
CA ALA A 439 -13.04 34.57 2.24
C ALA A 439 -11.59 34.61 1.78
N GLU A 440 -10.72 33.95 2.54
CA GLU A 440 -9.31 33.72 2.22
C GLU A 440 -9.13 32.41 1.45
N PHE A 441 -8.56 32.52 0.26
CA PHE A 441 -8.03 31.40 -0.50
C PHE A 441 -6.52 31.44 -0.30
N ALA A 442 -5.97 30.43 0.36
CA ALA A 442 -4.53 30.28 0.53
C ALA A 442 -4.02 29.19 -0.43
N PRO A 443 -2.92 29.42 -1.17
CA PRO A 443 -2.35 28.41 -2.05
C PRO A 443 -1.78 27.24 -1.24
N ILE A 444 -1.82 26.03 -1.79
CA ILE A 444 -1.18 24.87 -1.17
C ILE A 444 0.35 25.00 -1.26
N ASP A 445 1.03 24.67 -0.17
CA ASP A 445 2.48 24.54 -0.16
C ASP A 445 2.94 23.14 -0.59
N ARG A 446 4.25 22.94 -0.73
CA ARG A 446 4.84 21.66 -1.19
C ARG A 446 4.63 20.49 -0.22
N SER A 447 4.26 20.77 1.02
CA SER A 447 4.12 19.84 2.15
C SER A 447 2.70 19.83 2.71
N PHE A 448 1.72 20.30 1.92
CA PHE A 448 0.37 20.52 2.39
C PHE A 448 -0.28 19.20 2.83
N GLY A 449 -0.53 19.07 4.13
CA GLY A 449 -1.14 17.89 4.74
C GLY A 449 -0.35 16.61 4.44
N GLY A 450 -0.99 15.67 3.76
CA GLY A 450 -0.40 14.36 3.44
C GLY A 450 0.60 14.39 2.28
N TYR A 451 0.66 15.48 1.51
CA TYR A 451 1.57 15.59 0.39
C TYR A 451 3.00 15.95 0.81
N GLN A 452 3.97 15.57 -0.05
CA GLN A 452 5.38 15.89 0.13
C GLN A 452 6.03 16.10 -1.24
N GLN A 453 6.68 17.25 -1.43
CA GLN A 453 7.38 17.63 -2.66
C GLN A 453 6.47 17.69 -3.90
N ILE A 454 5.26 18.25 -3.77
CA ILE A 454 4.42 18.50 -4.95
C ILE A 454 5.08 19.53 -5.87
N GLU A 455 5.07 19.28 -7.17
CA GLU A 455 5.25 20.30 -8.20
C GLU A 455 4.01 21.21 -8.22
N ALA A 456 4.02 22.22 -7.36
CA ALA A 456 2.99 23.25 -7.31
C ALA A 456 3.30 24.34 -8.35
N GLU A 457 3.08 24.03 -9.63
CA GLU A 457 3.07 25.06 -10.67
C GLU A 457 1.74 25.81 -10.63
N GLY A 458 1.82 27.14 -10.54
CA GLY A 458 0.65 28.00 -10.41
C GLY A 458 0.00 28.00 -9.02
N TYR A 459 -1.08 28.76 -8.90
CA TYR A 459 -1.88 28.90 -7.70
C TYR A 459 -2.86 27.73 -7.61
N GLN A 460 -2.69 26.86 -6.62
CA GLN A 460 -3.50 25.66 -6.46
C GLN A 460 -4.16 25.63 -5.08
N ILE A 461 -5.39 25.12 -5.01
CA ILE A 461 -6.11 24.86 -3.75
C ILE A 461 -6.59 23.41 -3.71
N MET A 462 -6.87 22.89 -2.51
CA MET A 462 -7.54 21.59 -2.37
C MET A 462 -9.00 21.67 -2.83
N LEU A 463 -9.44 20.62 -3.52
CA LEU A 463 -10.84 20.45 -3.90
C LEU A 463 -11.65 19.85 -2.74
N ASP A 464 -12.68 20.58 -2.33
CA ASP A 464 -13.76 20.12 -1.46
C ASP A 464 -14.99 19.80 -2.31
N TYR A 465 -15.11 18.54 -2.72
CA TYR A 465 -16.26 18.10 -3.48
C TYR A 465 -17.54 18.17 -2.63
N ARG A 466 -18.47 19.03 -3.05
CA ARG A 466 -19.75 19.24 -2.37
C ARG A 466 -20.54 17.96 -2.12
N SER A 467 -20.79 17.17 -3.18
CA SER A 467 -21.65 15.98 -3.13
C SER A 467 -21.07 14.88 -4.02
N PRO A 468 -21.02 13.61 -3.54
CA PRO A 468 -20.59 12.48 -4.37
C PRO A 468 -21.62 12.10 -5.46
N ARG A 469 -22.87 12.56 -5.34
CA ARG A 469 -23.97 12.18 -6.23
C ARG A 469 -24.29 13.29 -7.21
N GLN A 470 -24.61 14.48 -6.69
CA GLN A 470 -25.15 15.55 -7.50
C GLN A 470 -24.76 16.91 -6.91
N VAL A 471 -23.88 17.61 -7.61
CA VAL A 471 -23.41 18.96 -7.25
C VAL A 471 -24.44 20.06 -7.53
N ALA A 472 -25.27 19.88 -8.55
CA ALA A 472 -26.23 20.86 -9.04
C ALA A 472 -27.42 20.15 -9.70
N GLU A 473 -28.55 20.86 -9.86
CA GLU A 473 -29.63 20.39 -10.72
C GLU A 473 -29.16 20.26 -12.16
N ARG A 474 -29.72 19.30 -12.89
CA ARG A 474 -29.28 18.95 -14.25
C ARG A 474 -30.45 19.03 -15.22
N LEU A 475 -30.20 19.60 -16.39
CA LEU A 475 -31.09 19.58 -17.54
C LEU A 475 -30.34 19.02 -18.73
N THR A 476 -31.02 18.30 -19.61
CA THR A 476 -30.44 17.85 -20.88
C THR A 476 -30.49 18.96 -21.92
N LEU A 477 -29.58 18.93 -22.89
CA LEU A 477 -29.63 19.86 -24.02
C LEU A 477 -30.98 19.79 -24.75
N THR A 478 -31.57 18.60 -24.92
CA THR A 478 -32.89 18.49 -25.55
C THR A 478 -33.97 19.23 -24.75
N GLU A 479 -34.02 19.09 -23.42
CA GLU A 479 -35.02 19.77 -22.57
C GLU A 479 -34.92 21.29 -22.70
N VAL A 480 -33.70 21.83 -22.77
CA VAL A 480 -33.47 23.27 -23.01
C VAL A 480 -33.99 23.68 -24.38
N LEU A 481 -33.63 22.95 -25.45
CA LEU A 481 -34.06 23.27 -26.82
C LEU A 481 -35.57 23.15 -27.01
N SER A 482 -36.23 22.23 -26.29
CA SER A 482 -37.69 22.11 -26.30
C SER A 482 -38.39 23.05 -25.32
N GLN A 483 -37.65 23.82 -24.52
CA GLN A 483 -38.18 24.67 -23.44
C GLN A 483 -39.04 23.87 -22.44
N ASP A 484 -38.67 22.62 -22.17
CA ASP A 484 -39.35 21.71 -21.24
C ASP A 484 -38.61 21.65 -19.91
N PHE A 485 -38.56 22.79 -19.21
CA PHE A 485 -37.94 22.90 -17.89
C PHE A 485 -38.58 24.04 -17.09
N ASP A 486 -38.38 24.04 -15.76
CA ASP A 486 -38.82 25.14 -14.90
C ASP A 486 -37.88 26.36 -15.06
N PRO A 487 -38.36 27.53 -15.52
CA PRO A 487 -37.55 28.74 -15.65
C PRO A 487 -36.82 29.16 -14.37
N ALA A 488 -37.36 28.81 -13.19
CA ALA A 488 -36.73 29.10 -11.90
C ALA A 488 -35.38 28.36 -11.70
N LEU A 489 -35.06 27.37 -12.54
CA LEU A 489 -33.76 26.71 -12.57
C LEU A 489 -32.67 27.55 -13.24
N VAL A 490 -33.04 28.57 -14.02
CA VAL A 490 -32.11 29.41 -14.81
C VAL A 490 -31.98 30.82 -14.25
N THR A 491 -33.08 31.43 -13.81
CA THR A 491 -33.10 32.83 -13.37
C THR A 491 -32.16 33.10 -12.19
N ASP A 492 -31.32 34.13 -12.31
CA ASP A 492 -30.32 34.57 -11.33
C ASP A 492 -29.29 33.50 -10.91
N LYS A 493 -29.11 32.45 -11.73
CA LYS A 493 -28.23 31.32 -11.45
C LYS A 493 -27.05 31.24 -12.42
N ILE A 494 -26.06 30.44 -12.03
CA ILE A 494 -24.97 30.04 -12.91
C ILE A 494 -25.43 28.82 -13.70
N VAL A 495 -25.35 28.89 -15.02
CA VAL A 495 -25.65 27.77 -15.91
C VAL A 495 -24.36 27.29 -16.56
N LEU A 496 -23.96 26.05 -16.27
CA LEU A 496 -22.80 25.41 -16.89
C LEU A 496 -23.27 24.48 -18.01
N ILE A 497 -22.79 24.70 -19.23
CA ILE A 497 -23.12 23.88 -20.40
C ILE A 497 -21.90 23.03 -20.74
N GLY A 498 -22.03 21.71 -20.75
CA GLY A 498 -20.92 20.80 -21.05
C GLY A 498 -21.36 19.39 -21.40
N THR A 499 -20.43 18.56 -21.87
CA THR A 499 -20.73 17.20 -22.35
C THR A 499 -20.58 16.16 -21.25
N THR A 500 -21.55 15.25 -21.17
CA THR A 500 -21.52 14.04 -20.32
C THR A 500 -21.68 12.76 -21.15
N ALA A 501 -21.47 12.87 -22.47
CA ALA A 501 -21.50 11.76 -23.40
C ALA A 501 -20.27 10.83 -23.23
N TYR A 502 -20.46 9.52 -23.44
CA TYR A 502 -19.41 8.51 -23.37
C TYR A 502 -18.29 8.73 -24.41
N VAL A 503 -18.64 9.24 -25.59
CA VAL A 503 -17.67 9.58 -26.66
C VAL A 503 -16.73 10.71 -26.22
N SER A 504 -17.07 11.48 -25.19
CA SER A 504 -16.18 12.52 -24.64
C SER A 504 -15.00 11.91 -23.88
N LEU A 505 -13.79 12.39 -24.19
CA LEU A 505 -12.56 12.08 -23.44
C LEU A 505 -12.44 12.86 -22.11
N ASP A 506 -13.45 13.67 -21.77
CA ASP A 506 -13.45 14.58 -20.62
C ASP A 506 -13.89 13.88 -19.32
N LYS A 507 -13.28 12.73 -19.01
CA LYS A 507 -13.60 11.90 -17.84
C LYS A 507 -12.39 11.71 -16.95
N PHE A 508 -12.56 11.91 -15.66
CA PHE A 508 -11.46 11.86 -14.70
C PHE A 508 -11.79 11.04 -13.46
N PHE A 509 -10.76 10.41 -12.89
CA PHE A 509 -10.89 9.79 -11.57
C PHE A 509 -10.90 10.86 -10.48
N THR A 510 -11.75 10.65 -9.48
CA THR A 510 -11.90 11.53 -8.32
C THR A 510 -11.78 10.70 -7.04
N PRO A 511 -11.72 11.32 -5.86
CA PRO A 511 -11.74 10.59 -4.59
C PRO A 511 -12.90 9.60 -4.42
N TYR A 512 -14.03 9.82 -5.12
CA TYR A 512 -15.20 8.94 -5.04
C TYR A 512 -15.15 7.74 -5.98
N SER A 513 -14.17 7.66 -6.89
CA SER A 513 -14.07 6.58 -7.88
C SER A 513 -13.87 5.17 -7.28
N LEU A 514 -13.51 5.07 -5.99
CA LEU A 514 -13.32 3.79 -5.28
C LEU A 514 -14.58 3.26 -4.56
N LEU A 515 -15.66 4.05 -4.46
CA LEU A 515 -16.82 3.72 -3.63
C LEU A 515 -17.93 2.98 -4.39
N SER A 516 -17.94 3.11 -5.71
CA SER A 516 -18.95 2.53 -6.58
C SER A 516 -18.28 1.42 -7.37
N GLY A 517 -18.79 0.19 -7.31
CA GLY A 517 -18.18 -1.00 -7.95
C GLY A 517 -18.05 -0.95 -9.49
N ASP A 518 -18.48 0.15 -10.11
CA ASP A 518 -18.23 0.52 -11.51
C ASP A 518 -17.31 1.74 -11.52
N SER A 519 -16.32 1.78 -12.40
CA SER A 519 -15.36 2.87 -12.63
C SER A 519 -16.01 4.26 -12.65
N TYR A 520 -16.24 4.86 -11.47
CA TYR A 520 -17.00 6.10 -11.33
C TYR A 520 -16.08 7.27 -11.67
N GLU A 521 -15.95 7.53 -12.98
CA GLU A 521 -15.30 8.72 -13.52
C GLU A 521 -16.29 9.89 -13.49
N MET A 522 -15.78 11.09 -13.22
CA MET A 522 -16.56 12.33 -13.22
C MET A 522 -16.23 13.14 -14.47
N HIS A 523 -17.24 13.70 -15.13
CA HIS A 523 -17.06 14.55 -16.30
C HIS A 523 -16.49 15.93 -15.91
N GLY A 524 -15.65 16.53 -16.76
CA GLY A 524 -14.98 17.81 -16.48
C GLY A 524 -15.94 18.93 -16.08
N VAL A 525 -17.06 19.07 -16.79
CA VAL A 525 -18.12 20.06 -16.44
C VAL A 525 -18.66 19.90 -15.02
N ILE A 526 -18.75 18.66 -14.51
CA ILE A 526 -19.21 18.37 -13.14
C ILE A 526 -18.11 18.76 -12.13
N ILE A 527 -16.83 18.53 -12.47
CA ILE A 527 -15.69 18.96 -11.63
C ILE A 527 -15.63 20.50 -11.56
N HIS A 528 -15.84 21.18 -12.69
CA HIS A 528 -15.95 22.64 -12.72
C HIS A 528 -17.11 23.15 -11.88
N ALA A 529 -18.27 22.49 -11.90
CA ALA A 529 -19.38 22.81 -11.00
C ALA A 529 -19.00 22.67 -9.52
N HIS A 530 -18.18 21.68 -9.15
CA HIS A 530 -17.65 21.56 -7.79
C HIS A 530 -16.70 22.72 -7.43
N ILE A 531 -15.81 23.12 -8.34
CA ILE A 531 -14.92 24.28 -8.15
C ILE A 531 -15.74 25.55 -7.90
N VAL A 532 -16.72 25.82 -8.76
CA VAL A 532 -17.59 26.99 -8.64
C VAL A 532 -18.35 26.94 -7.31
N SER A 533 -18.98 25.80 -6.99
CA SER A 533 -19.72 25.64 -5.74
C SER A 533 -18.84 25.83 -4.50
N GLN A 534 -17.59 25.36 -4.52
CA GLN A 534 -16.63 25.55 -3.43
C GLN A 534 -16.33 27.03 -3.22
N ILE A 535 -16.04 27.78 -4.29
CA ILE A 535 -15.76 29.21 -4.20
C ILE A 535 -16.97 29.96 -3.67
N LEU A 536 -18.16 29.70 -4.22
CA LEU A 536 -19.40 30.34 -3.75
C LEU A 536 -19.71 29.99 -2.30
N SER A 537 -19.48 28.74 -1.87
CA SER A 537 -19.72 28.33 -0.49
C SER A 537 -18.75 28.98 0.48
N ALA A 538 -17.50 29.18 0.08
CA ALA A 538 -16.52 29.89 0.90
C ALA A 538 -16.88 31.37 1.06
N VAL A 539 -17.30 32.03 -0.03
CA VAL A 539 -17.59 33.48 -0.05
C VAL A 539 -18.96 33.82 0.54
N LEU A 540 -20.00 33.05 0.21
CA LEU A 540 -21.39 33.39 0.55
C LEU A 540 -21.94 32.63 1.76
N ASP A 541 -21.42 31.42 2.02
CA ASP A 541 -21.92 30.54 3.09
C ASP A 541 -20.90 30.41 4.26
N GLU A 542 -19.80 31.18 4.22
CA GLU A 542 -18.70 31.15 5.20
C GLU A 542 -18.13 29.74 5.44
N ARG A 543 -18.18 28.87 4.43
CA ARG A 543 -17.68 27.50 4.53
C ARG A 543 -16.16 27.49 4.43
N SER A 544 -15.50 27.02 5.49
CA SER A 544 -14.04 26.85 5.49
C SER A 544 -13.57 25.97 4.32
N LEU A 545 -12.53 26.45 3.61
CA LEU A 545 -11.75 25.63 2.71
C LEU A 545 -11.04 24.51 3.47
N ILE A 546 -10.54 23.51 2.74
CA ILE A 546 -9.68 22.48 3.33
C ILE A 546 -8.33 23.11 3.62
N TRP A 547 -7.93 23.08 4.89
CA TRP A 547 -6.64 23.56 5.38
C TRP A 547 -5.86 22.43 6.05
N ALA A 548 -4.54 22.53 6.07
CA ALA A 548 -3.67 21.54 6.71
C ALA A 548 -3.04 22.09 7.99
N TRP A 549 -2.60 21.19 8.87
CA TRP A 549 -1.79 21.60 10.01
C TRP A 549 -0.42 22.09 9.55
N PRO A 550 0.16 23.11 10.21
CA PRO A 550 1.53 23.50 9.94
C PRO A 550 2.48 22.35 10.31
N ASP A 551 3.57 22.23 9.57
CA ASP A 551 4.57 21.15 9.71
C ASP A 551 4.96 20.86 11.17
N TRP A 552 5.21 21.91 11.96
CA TRP A 552 5.65 21.75 13.35
C TRP A 552 4.59 21.06 14.22
N LEU A 553 3.31 21.27 13.93
CA LEU A 553 2.20 20.66 14.67
C LEU A 553 2.06 19.19 14.28
N GLU A 554 2.21 18.85 13.00
CA GLU A 554 2.24 17.47 12.52
C GLU A 554 3.43 16.66 13.08
N ILE A 555 4.61 17.30 13.12
CA ILE A 555 5.82 16.74 13.74
C ILE A 555 5.56 16.46 15.22
N THR A 556 5.02 17.46 15.93
CA THR A 556 4.69 17.33 17.36
C THR A 556 3.68 16.21 17.58
N TRP A 557 2.64 16.13 16.75
CA TRP A 557 1.61 15.10 16.81
C TRP A 557 2.18 13.69 16.61
N THR A 558 3.10 13.54 15.65
CA THR A 558 3.80 12.28 15.40
C THR A 558 4.64 11.84 16.62
N ILE A 559 5.37 12.78 17.23
CA ILE A 559 6.17 12.53 18.43
C ILE A 559 5.27 12.15 19.62
N VAL A 560 4.15 12.84 19.83
CA VAL A 560 3.17 12.55 20.89
C VAL A 560 2.60 11.15 20.71
N CYS A 561 2.20 10.78 19.49
CA CYS A 561 1.70 9.44 19.17
C CYS A 561 2.75 8.35 19.42
N ALA A 562 4.01 8.59 19.04
CA ALA A 562 5.12 7.69 19.34
C ALA A 562 5.29 7.48 20.85
N GLY A 563 5.27 8.58 21.62
CA GLY A 563 5.37 8.54 23.08
C GLY A 563 4.21 7.80 23.73
N ALA A 564 2.98 8.04 23.27
CA ALA A 564 1.79 7.34 23.74
C ALA A 564 1.88 5.83 23.48
N GLY A 565 2.27 5.42 22.27
CA GLY A 565 2.44 4.02 21.91
C GLY A 565 3.47 3.30 22.80
N GLY A 566 4.63 3.92 23.02
CA GLY A 566 5.66 3.41 23.93
C GLY A 566 5.17 3.31 25.38
N LEU A 567 4.56 4.38 25.91
CA LEU A 567 4.12 4.45 27.32
C LEU A 567 2.98 3.47 27.64
N LEU A 568 2.01 3.31 26.73
CA LEU A 568 0.87 2.42 26.91
C LEU A 568 1.33 0.94 26.95
N ILE A 569 2.20 0.54 26.04
CA ILE A 569 2.77 -0.82 26.04
C ILE A 569 3.71 -1.03 27.24
N TRP A 570 4.37 0.02 27.70
CA TRP A 570 5.17 -0.04 28.92
C TRP A 570 4.31 -0.32 30.16
N ARG A 571 3.18 0.37 30.31
CA ARG A 571 2.32 0.30 31.52
C ARG A 571 1.52 -0.99 31.62
N VAL A 572 1.09 -1.56 30.49
CA VAL A 572 0.21 -2.74 30.47
C VAL A 572 1.02 -4.03 30.35
N ARG A 573 0.88 -4.93 31.35
CA ARG A 573 1.63 -6.20 31.37
C ARG A 573 0.93 -7.35 30.63
N SER A 574 -0.39 -7.45 30.74
CA SER A 574 -1.19 -8.50 30.09
C SER A 574 -1.13 -8.38 28.56
N PRO A 575 -0.90 -9.48 27.81
CA PRO A 575 -0.82 -9.46 26.35
C PRO A 575 -2.14 -9.06 25.69
N LEU A 576 -3.27 -9.60 26.16
CA LEU A 576 -4.60 -9.25 25.65
C LEU A 576 -4.92 -7.76 25.88
N ARG A 577 -4.63 -7.25 27.09
CA ARG A 577 -4.85 -5.84 27.40
C ARG A 577 -3.95 -4.92 26.59
N ARG A 578 -2.72 -5.34 26.25
CA ARG A 578 -1.83 -4.58 25.36
C ARG A 578 -2.41 -4.46 23.96
N TRP A 579 -2.96 -5.54 23.42
CA TRP A 579 -3.61 -5.53 22.11
C TRP A 579 -4.85 -4.61 22.10
N LEU A 580 -5.72 -4.72 23.11
CA LEU A 580 -6.90 -3.86 23.25
C LEU A 580 -6.55 -2.38 23.37
N VAL A 581 -5.53 -2.05 24.17
CA VAL A 581 -5.06 -0.65 24.32
C VAL A 581 -4.39 -0.13 23.05
N GLY A 582 -3.67 -0.99 22.32
CA GLY A 582 -3.11 -0.65 21.02
C GLY A 582 -4.21 -0.33 19.99
N LEU A 583 -5.26 -1.15 19.93
CA LEU A 583 -6.41 -0.93 19.06
C LEU A 583 -7.16 0.35 19.43
N ALA A 584 -7.44 0.56 20.72
CA ALA A 584 -8.08 1.78 21.20
C ALA A 584 -7.25 3.04 20.88
N GLY A 585 -5.93 2.99 21.04
CA GLY A 585 -5.04 4.09 20.69
C GLY A 585 -5.00 4.38 19.19
N GLY A 586 -4.91 3.34 18.35
CA GLY A 586 -5.00 3.50 16.89
C GLY A 586 -6.33 4.10 16.45
N SER A 587 -7.45 3.60 17.01
CA SER A 587 -8.78 4.16 16.75
C SER A 587 -8.91 5.62 17.21
N ALA A 588 -8.28 6.01 18.32
CA ALA A 588 -8.27 7.39 18.77
C ALA A 588 -7.53 8.32 17.79
N ILE A 589 -6.42 7.87 17.19
CA ILE A 589 -5.68 8.63 16.18
C ILE A 589 -6.56 8.83 14.94
N VAL A 590 -7.21 7.77 14.46
CA VAL A 590 -8.15 7.85 13.32
C VAL A 590 -9.33 8.78 13.64
N ALA A 591 -9.93 8.63 14.81
CA ALA A 591 -11.04 9.48 15.24
C ALA A 591 -10.64 10.96 15.36
N THR A 592 -9.40 11.24 15.76
CA THR A 592 -8.87 12.61 15.81
C THR A 592 -8.80 13.21 14.41
N SER A 593 -8.26 12.48 13.42
CA SER A 593 -8.22 12.95 12.03
C SER A 593 -9.63 13.15 11.46
N VAL A 594 -10.57 12.23 11.70
CA VAL A 594 -11.99 12.39 11.30
C VAL A 594 -12.62 13.65 11.90
N LEU A 595 -12.40 13.90 13.21
CA LEU A 595 -12.92 15.07 13.90
C LEU A 595 -12.37 16.37 13.30
N PHE A 596 -11.06 16.47 13.12
CA PHE A 596 -10.46 17.65 12.51
C PHE A 596 -10.89 17.85 11.07
N PHE A 597 -11.02 16.76 10.30
CA PHE A 597 -11.46 16.83 8.91
C PHE A 597 -12.91 17.32 8.77
N SER A 598 -13.77 17.04 9.74
CA SER A 598 -15.14 17.61 9.81
C SER A 598 -15.16 19.12 10.06
N MET A 599 -14.05 19.70 10.52
CA MET A 599 -13.85 21.15 10.69
C MET A 599 -13.07 21.77 9.51
N GLY A 600 -12.85 21.03 8.43
CA GLY A 600 -12.05 21.48 7.29
C GLY A 600 -10.54 21.18 7.41
N ALA A 601 -10.07 20.66 8.54
CA ALA A 601 -8.65 20.46 8.78
C ALA A 601 -8.18 19.05 8.36
N TRP A 602 -7.28 18.97 7.37
CA TRP A 602 -6.61 17.72 7.01
C TRP A 602 -5.41 17.47 7.92
N VAL A 603 -5.53 16.44 8.77
CA VAL A 603 -4.47 15.99 9.68
C VAL A 603 -3.96 14.61 9.21
N PRO A 604 -2.67 14.48 8.85
CA PRO A 604 -2.07 13.23 8.39
C PRO A 604 -2.20 12.06 9.38
N LEU A 605 -2.37 10.85 8.85
CA LEU A 605 -2.65 9.63 9.62
C LEU A 605 -1.49 8.63 9.60
N GLY A 606 -0.77 8.51 8.49
CA GLY A 606 0.30 7.55 8.23
C GLY A 606 1.46 7.65 9.23
N PRO A 607 2.15 8.80 9.34
CA PRO A 607 3.24 9.00 10.29
C PRO A 607 2.84 8.76 11.76
N PRO A 608 1.78 9.40 12.33
CA PRO A 608 1.43 9.21 13.75
C PRO A 608 0.99 7.78 14.08
N LEU A 609 0.21 7.14 13.20
CA LEU A 609 -0.23 5.75 13.42
C LEU A 609 0.97 4.78 13.35
N SER A 610 1.85 4.96 12.37
CA SER A 610 3.08 4.15 12.25
C SER A 610 4.00 4.36 13.45
N ALA A 611 4.19 5.59 13.89
CA ALA A 611 5.02 5.92 15.04
C ALA A 611 4.47 5.30 16.34
N PHE A 612 3.14 5.33 16.53
CA PHE A 612 2.45 4.68 17.64
C PHE A 612 2.70 3.16 17.67
N VAL A 613 2.47 2.48 16.54
CA VAL A 613 2.60 1.02 16.44
C VAL A 613 4.05 0.57 16.54
N LEU A 614 4.97 1.24 15.83
CA LEU A 614 6.39 0.89 15.80
C LEU A 614 7.07 1.18 17.15
N SER A 615 6.73 2.28 17.83
CA SER A 615 7.31 2.59 19.15
C SER A 615 6.89 1.55 20.18
N GLY A 616 5.60 1.18 20.19
CA GLY A 616 5.10 0.12 21.05
C GLY A 616 5.78 -1.24 20.79
N SER A 617 5.90 -1.62 19.51
CA SER A 617 6.51 -2.89 19.09
C SER A 617 8.00 -2.96 19.43
N SER A 618 8.73 -1.85 19.21
CA SER A 618 10.16 -1.75 19.51
C SER A 618 10.44 -1.91 21.00
N LEU A 619 9.60 -1.31 21.86
CA LEU A 619 9.75 -1.46 23.31
C LEU A 619 9.45 -2.89 23.79
N LEU A 620 8.50 -3.56 23.15
CA LEU A 620 8.21 -4.96 23.44
C LEU A 620 9.38 -5.88 23.05
N ALA A 621 9.97 -5.64 21.88
CA ALA A 621 11.16 -6.34 21.41
C ALA A 621 12.35 -6.10 22.36
N TYR A 622 12.59 -4.84 22.77
CA TYR A 622 13.63 -4.49 23.73
C TYR A 622 13.44 -5.18 25.08
N ARG A 623 12.21 -5.20 25.62
CA ARG A 623 11.90 -5.91 26.87
C ARG A 623 12.19 -7.40 26.77
N ARG A 624 11.78 -8.05 25.67
CA ARG A 624 12.05 -9.47 25.42
C ARG A 624 13.54 -9.74 25.26
N TYR A 625 14.27 -8.88 24.54
CA TYR A 625 15.71 -8.98 24.37
C TYR A 625 16.45 -8.86 25.71
N ARG A 626 16.11 -7.86 26.53
CA ARG A 626 16.74 -7.65 27.84
C ARG A 626 16.44 -8.77 28.83
N GLN A 627 15.24 -9.35 28.79
CA GLN A 627 14.89 -10.54 29.58
C GLN A 627 15.72 -11.78 29.20
N ARG A 628 16.27 -11.82 27.97
CA ARG A 628 17.08 -12.93 27.46
C ARG A 628 18.60 -12.74 27.65
N GLN A 629 19.06 -11.56 28.09
CA GLN A 629 20.48 -11.35 28.39
C GLN A 629 20.79 -11.70 29.87
N PRO A 630 21.64 -12.70 30.16
CA PRO A 630 22.19 -12.88 31.50
C PRO A 630 23.13 -11.70 31.82
N ALA A 631 23.10 -11.22 33.07
CA ALA A 631 23.88 -10.08 33.52
C ALA A 631 25.41 -10.35 33.43
N GLN A 632 26.03 -9.99 32.31
CA GLN A 632 27.48 -9.82 32.23
C GLN A 632 27.83 -8.38 32.64
N SER A 633 27.98 -8.15 33.93
CA SER A 633 28.87 -7.11 34.48
C SER A 633 28.74 -7.10 36.00
N GLY A 634 29.85 -7.37 36.65
CA GLY A 634 30.01 -7.37 38.09
C GLY A 634 31.44 -7.78 38.38
N GLY A 635 32.38 -6.90 38.00
CA GLY A 635 33.78 -7.07 38.35
C GLY A 635 33.94 -6.95 39.86
N TYR A 636 34.58 -7.96 40.45
CA TYR A 636 35.62 -7.87 41.45
C TYR A 636 36.57 -9.04 41.26
#